data_AF-A0A0G4MZR9-F1
#
_entry.id   AF-A0A0G4MZR9-F1
#
_cell.length_a   1.000
_cell.length_b   1.000
_cell.length_c   1.000
_cell.angle_alpha   90.00
_cell.angle_beta   90.00
_cell.angle_gamma   90.00
#
_symmetry.space_group_name_H-M   'P 1'
#
loop_
_entity.id
_entity.type
_entity.pdbx_description
1 polymer ?
#
loop_
_entity_poly.entity_id
_entity_poly.type
_entity_poly.pdbx_seq_one_letter_code
_entity_poly.pdbx_strand_id
1 'polypeptide(L)'
;VSRETLSEWGFDKLVQEFDDHEASREGLGYRELQPSVISKHFLDLGLDPEIANHNEIGSLSGGQKVKVVIAGAMWNNPHLLVLDEP
;
A
#
# COMPACT_ATOMS: atom_id res chain seq x y z
N VAL A 1 -5.19 -15.57 25.19
CA VAL A 1 -6.29 -14.66 25.58
C VAL A 1 -7.10 -14.39 24.32
N SER A 2 -8.43 -14.44 24.35
CA SER A 2 -9.22 -14.21 23.13
C SER A 2 -9.34 -12.72 22.82
N ARG A 3 -9.72 -12.39 21.58
CA ARG A 3 -10.00 -11.01 21.14
C ARG A 3 -11.04 -10.36 22.04
N GLU A 4 -12.11 -11.08 22.36
CA GLU A 4 -13.20 -10.61 23.22
C GLU A 4 -12.69 -10.26 24.62
N THR A 5 -11.84 -11.11 25.21
CA THR A 5 -11.25 -10.84 26.53
C THR A 5 -10.31 -9.62 26.50
N LEU A 6 -9.56 -9.41 25.41
CA LEU A 6 -8.69 -8.24 25.27
C LEU A 6 -9.50 -6.94 25.13
N SER A 7 -10.61 -6.97 24.39
CA SER A 7 -11.57 -5.86 24.32
C SER A 7 -12.24 -5.57 25.66
N GLU A 8 -12.67 -6.59 26.41
CA GLU A 8 -13.25 -6.43 27.75
C GLU A 8 -12.28 -5.77 28.74
N TRP A 9 -10.97 -5.99 28.58
CA TRP A 9 -9.93 -5.35 29.37
C TRP A 9 -9.56 -3.94 28.90
N GLY A 10 -10.22 -3.42 27.85
CA GLY A 10 -10.04 -2.07 27.33
C GLY A 10 -8.87 -1.91 26.35
N PHE A 11 -8.35 -3.01 25.78
CA PHE A 11 -7.23 -2.98 24.84
C PHE A 11 -7.66 -2.83 23.38
N ASP A 12 -8.84 -2.26 23.09
CA ASP A 12 -9.42 -2.18 21.73
C ASP A 12 -8.47 -1.58 20.69
N LYS A 13 -7.68 -0.56 21.07
CA LYS A 13 -6.70 0.05 20.15
C LYS A 13 -5.59 -0.91 19.75
N LEU A 14 -5.06 -1.68 20.70
CA LEU A 14 -3.99 -2.65 20.43
C LEU A 14 -4.51 -3.82 19.60
N VAL A 15 -5.76 -4.22 19.85
CA VAL A 15 -6.44 -5.23 19.03
C VAL A 15 -6.61 -4.71 17.59
N GLN A 16 -7.06 -3.48 17.40
CA GLN A 16 -7.23 -2.89 16.07
C GLN A 16 -5.90 -2.74 15.32
N GLU A 17 -4.85 -2.24 15.97
CA GLU A 17 -3.51 -2.13 15.35
C GLU A 17 -2.96 -3.50 14.92
N PHE A 18 -3.20 -4.53 15.72
CA PHE A 18 -2.81 -5.90 15.37
C PHE A 18 -3.62 -6.44 14.20
N ASP A 19 -4.94 -6.25 14.21
CA ASP A 19 -5.85 -6.65 13.11
C ASP A 19 -5.44 -5.94 11.80
N ASP A 20 -5.12 -4.65 11.83
CA ASP A 20 -4.67 -3.85 10.67
C ASP A 20 -3.31 -4.34 10.13
N HIS A 21 -2.39 -4.70 11.03
CA HIS A 21 -1.08 -5.25 10.67
C HIS A 21 -1.21 -6.62 10.01
N GLU A 22 -2.02 -7.52 10.58
CA GLU A 22 -2.25 -8.85 10.01
C GLU A 22 -2.96 -8.78 8.65
N ALA A 23 -3.97 -7.92 8.50
CA ALA A 23 -4.65 -7.69 7.22
C ALA A 23 -3.67 -7.18 6.14
N SER A 24 -2.76 -6.28 6.51
CA SER A 24 -1.71 -5.79 5.60
C SER A 24 -0.72 -6.90 5.22
N ARG A 25 -0.34 -7.74 6.18
CA ARG A 25 0.58 -8.87 5.99
C ARG A 25 -0.01 -9.93 5.06
N GLU A 26 -1.29 -10.24 5.21
CA GLU A 26 -1.99 -11.16 4.31
C GLU A 26 -2.20 -10.56 2.91
N GLY A 27 -2.55 -9.27 2.82
CA GLY A 27 -2.76 -8.57 1.54
C GLY A 27 -1.51 -8.42 0.67
N LEU A 28 -0.33 -8.28 1.30
CA LEU A 28 0.96 -8.25 0.59
C LEU A 28 1.22 -9.54 -0.22
N GLY A 29 0.73 -10.69 0.23
CA GLY A 29 0.93 -11.98 -0.44
C GLY A 29 2.39 -12.22 -0.88
N TYR A 30 2.57 -12.73 -2.10
CA TYR A 30 3.87 -13.07 -2.73
C TYR A 30 4.64 -11.89 -3.35
N ARG A 31 4.24 -10.63 -3.13
CA ARG A 31 4.94 -9.49 -3.74
C ARG A 31 6.21 -9.16 -2.97
N GLU A 32 7.32 -9.70 -3.45
CA GLU A 32 8.63 -9.33 -2.94
C GLU A 32 8.93 -7.85 -3.23
N LEU A 33 9.47 -7.15 -2.23
CA LEU A 33 9.96 -5.78 -2.35
C LEU A 33 11.31 -5.74 -3.09
N GLN A 34 11.30 -6.16 -4.35
CA GLN A 34 12.44 -6.10 -5.25
C GLN A 34 12.28 -4.98 -6.30
N PRO A 35 13.36 -4.28 -6.68
CA PRO A 35 13.30 -3.21 -7.68
C PRO A 35 12.66 -3.62 -9.02
N SER A 36 12.89 -4.86 -9.46
CA SER A 36 12.31 -5.41 -10.70
C SER A 36 10.78 -5.55 -10.63
N VAL A 37 10.26 -5.99 -9.49
CA VAL A 37 8.81 -6.13 -9.24
C VAL A 37 8.16 -4.76 -9.10
N ILE A 38 8.79 -3.85 -8.36
CA ILE A 38 8.33 -2.47 -8.19
C ILE A 38 8.27 -1.74 -9.54
N SER A 39 9.34 -1.86 -10.35
CA SER A 39 9.39 -1.27 -11.68
C SER A 39 8.28 -1.81 -12.58
N LYS A 40 8.03 -3.12 -12.55
CA LYS A 40 6.92 -3.73 -13.29
C LYS A 40 5.56 -3.18 -12.83
N HIS A 41 5.36 -3.05 -11.52
CA HIS A 41 4.11 -2.52 -10.95
C HIS A 41 3.85 -1.07 -11.37
N PHE A 42 4.88 -0.23 -11.40
CA PHE A 42 4.76 1.13 -11.94
C PHE A 42 4.41 1.13 -13.44
N LEU A 43 5.05 0.26 -14.21
CA LEU A 43 4.78 0.12 -15.64
C LEU A 43 3.32 -0.31 -15.91
N ASP A 44 2.79 -1.24 -15.12
CA ASP A 44 1.41 -1.72 -15.20
C ASP A 44 0.39 -0.59 -14.94
N LEU A 45 0.79 0.44 -14.19
CA LEU A 45 0.00 1.65 -13.91
C LEU A 45 0.32 2.82 -14.87
N GLY A 46 1.14 2.55 -15.89
CA GLY A 46 1.52 3.51 -16.93
C GLY A 46 2.46 4.61 -16.42
N LEU A 47 3.26 4.33 -15.39
CA LEU A 47 4.39 5.15 -14.98
C LEU A 47 5.68 4.50 -15.48
N ASP A 48 6.46 5.24 -16.27
CA ASP A 48 7.75 4.75 -16.77
C ASP A 48 8.70 4.47 -15.58
N PRO A 49 9.25 3.25 -15.45
CA PRO A 49 10.20 2.92 -14.40
C PRO A 49 11.44 3.81 -14.37
N GLU A 50 11.89 4.33 -15.53
CA GLU A 50 13.00 5.28 -15.57
C GLU A 50 12.65 6.58 -14.85
N ILE A 51 11.39 7.02 -14.99
CA ILE A 51 10.88 8.19 -14.28
C ILE A 51 10.74 7.89 -12.78
N ALA A 52 10.22 6.72 -12.43
CA ALA A 52 9.97 6.33 -11.04
C ALA A 52 11.26 6.06 -10.24
N ASN A 53 12.30 5.50 -10.86
CA ASN A 53 13.53 5.09 -10.18
C ASN A 53 14.58 6.20 -10.07
N HIS A 54 14.57 7.16 -11.00
CA HIS A 54 15.64 8.17 -11.12
C HIS A 54 15.21 9.61 -10.83
N ASN A 55 13.92 9.85 -10.53
CA ASN A 55 13.44 11.17 -10.13
C ASN A 55 12.99 11.19 -8.67
N GLU A 56 13.24 12.31 -8.00
CA GLU A 56 12.64 12.58 -6.71
C GLU A 56 11.12 12.80 -6.85
N ILE A 57 10.35 12.43 -5.83
CA ILE A 57 8.88 12.65 -5.82
C ILE A 57 8.52 14.12 -6.09
N GLY A 58 9.36 15.06 -5.65
CA GLY A 58 9.15 16.50 -5.85
C GLY A 58 9.07 16.91 -7.32
N SER A 59 9.89 16.31 -8.19
CA SER A 59 10.01 16.68 -9.61
C SER A 59 8.98 16.00 -10.52
N LEU A 60 8.21 15.05 -10.00
CA LEU A 60 7.13 14.40 -10.74
C LEU A 60 5.99 15.38 -11.06
N SER A 61 5.41 15.23 -12.25
CA SER A 61 4.20 15.96 -12.65
C SER A 61 3.01 15.56 -11.77
N GLY A 62 1.95 16.38 -11.74
CA GLY A 62 0.73 16.08 -10.96
C GLY A 62 0.17 14.69 -11.28
N GLY A 63 0.01 14.36 -12.56
CA GLY A 63 -0.49 13.04 -12.98
C GLY A 63 0.47 11.89 -12.65
N GLN A 64 1.78 12.12 -12.63
CA GLN A 64 2.75 11.10 -12.20
C GLN A 64 2.66 10.87 -10.69
N LYS A 65 2.48 11.91 -9.89
CA LYS A 65 2.27 11.79 -8.43
C LYS A 65 1.02 10.99 -8.10
N VAL A 66 -0.09 11.24 -8.82
CA VAL A 66 -1.32 10.45 -8.67
C VAL A 66 -1.05 8.97 -8.96
N LYS A 67 -0.33 8.64 -10.04
CA LYS A 67 0.06 7.25 -10.35
C LYS A 67 0.91 6.61 -9.26
N VAL A 68 1.84 7.35 -8.65
CA VAL A 68 2.65 6.86 -7.52
C VAL A 68 1.78 6.53 -6.30
N VAL A 69 0.83 7.40 -5.97
CA VAL A 69 -0.11 7.16 -4.86
C VAL A 69 -0.99 5.95 -5.13
N ILE A 70 -1.55 5.83 -6.34
CA ILE A 70 -2.34 4.67 -6.75
C ILE A 70 -1.49 3.40 -6.69
N ALA A 71 -0.23 3.45 -7.14
CA ALA A 71 0.69 2.32 -7.06
C ALA A 71 0.93 1.85 -5.63
N GLY A 72 1.15 2.79 -4.70
CA GLY A 72 1.28 2.48 -3.28
C GLY A 72 0.00 1.89 -2.69
N ALA A 73 -1.15 2.48 -2.98
CA ALA A 73 -2.44 1.98 -2.50
C ALA A 73 -2.75 0.56 -3.00
N MET A 74 -2.43 0.27 -4.27
CA MET A 74 -2.64 -1.04 -4.89
C MET A 74 -1.56 -2.08 -4.54
N TRP A 75 -0.47 -1.68 -3.86
CA TRP A 75 0.63 -2.58 -3.55
C TRP A 75 0.19 -3.75 -2.67
N ASN A 76 -0.64 -3.47 -1.66
CA ASN A 76 -1.17 -4.44 -0.70
C ASN A 76 -2.41 -5.21 -1.19
N ASN A 77 -2.68 -5.21 -2.49
CA ASN A 77 -3.85 -5.86 -3.10
C ASN A 77 -5.17 -5.58 -2.34
N PRO A 78 -5.53 -4.29 -2.16
CA PRO A 78 -6.71 -3.95 -1.37
C PRO A 78 -7.99 -4.49 -2.01
N HIS A 79 -8.90 -4.98 -1.18
CA HIS A 79 -10.24 -5.39 -1.63
C HIS A 79 -11.12 -4.20 -2.02
N LEU A 80 -10.89 -3.04 -1.39
CA LEU A 80 -11.60 -1.79 -1.64
C LEU A 80 -10.58 -0.68 -1.87
N LEU A 81 -10.71 0.03 -2.98
CA LEU A 81 -9.91 1.21 -3.29
C LEU A 81 -10.82 2.44 -3.24
N VAL A 82 -10.51 3.36 -2.33
CA VAL A 82 -11.20 4.66 -2.23
C VAL A 82 -10.35 5.69 -2.97
N LEU A 83 -10.95 6.34 -3.97
CA LEU A 83 -10.32 7.40 -4.74
C LEU A 83 -11.10 8.68 -4.51
N ASP A 84 -10.39 9.73 -4.11
CA ASP A 84 -10.91 11.08 -4.05
C ASP A 84 -10.25 11.87 -5.17
N GLU A 85 -11.03 12.22 -6.20
CA GLU A 85 -10.60 12.92 -7.43
C GLU A 85 -9.32 12.39 -8.11
N PRO A 86 -9.39 11.24 -8.83
CA PRO A 86 -8.25 10.67 -9.55
C PRO A 86 -7.91 11.35 -10.89
#